data_AF-X1D9F2-F1
#
_entry.id   AF-X1D9F2-F1
#
_cell.length_a   1.000
_cell.length_b   1.000
_cell.length_c   1.000
_cell.angle_alpha   90.00
_cell.angle_beta   90.00
_cell.angle_gamma   90.00
#
_symmetry.space_group_name_H-M   'P 1'
#
loop_
_entity.id
_entity.type
_entity.pdbx_description
1 polymer ?
#
loop_
_entity_poly.entity_id
_entity_poly.type
_entity_poly.pdbx_seq_one_letter_code
_entity_poly.pdbx_strand_id
1 'polypeptide(L)'
;MGPGKKILFLALIFFTLICFSPHIISQAAKLDKGVIKDSALTVFIDCQWCKLAEIQKDISFIKLVEEQDKAQVYVLITKRDTESGGTEFILSFKGQKEFVGDNDQLKCQPDIG
;
A
#
# COMPACT_ATOMS: atom_id res chain seq x y z
N MET A 1 -44.84 -27.58 -41.38
CA MET A 1 -44.46 -27.02 -40.05
C MET A 1 -45.51 -25.98 -39.67
N GLY A 2 -46.50 -26.36 -38.85
CA GLY A 2 -47.69 -25.53 -38.59
C GLY A 2 -47.39 -24.21 -37.85
N PRO A 3 -48.28 -23.20 -37.95
CA PRO A 3 -48.06 -21.85 -37.42
C PRO A 3 -47.75 -21.84 -35.90
N GLY A 4 -48.29 -22.78 -35.13
CA GLY A 4 -48.01 -22.93 -33.70
C GLY A 4 -46.55 -23.30 -33.36
N LYS A 5 -45.86 -24.03 -34.25
CA LYS A 5 -44.45 -24.40 -34.05
C LYS A 5 -43.52 -23.20 -34.25
N LYS A 6 -43.92 -22.21 -35.06
CA LYS A 6 -43.16 -20.96 -35.26
C LYS A 6 -43.25 -20.03 -34.04
N ILE A 7 -44.43 -19.95 -33.42
CA ILE A 7 -44.67 -19.17 -32.21
C ILE A 7 -43.88 -19.77 -31.03
N LEU A 8 -43.89 -21.10 -30.90
CA LEU A 8 -43.09 -21.80 -29.88
C LEU A 8 -41.58 -21.61 -30.08
N PHE A 9 -41.11 -21.64 -31.34
CA PHE A 9 -39.70 -21.36 -31.66
C PHE A 9 -39.32 -19.90 -31.37
N LEU A 10 -40.20 -18.93 -31.66
CA LEU A 10 -39.94 -17.51 -31.39
C LEU A 10 -39.84 -17.22 -29.88
N ALA A 11 -40.71 -17.85 -29.09
CA ALA A 11 -40.70 -17.73 -27.63
C ALA A 11 -39.43 -18.33 -27.01
N LEU A 12 -38.94 -19.45 -27.55
CA LEU A 12 -37.72 -20.10 -27.07
C LEU A 12 -36.46 -19.24 -27.33
N ILE A 13 -36.40 -18.58 -28.50
CA ILE A 13 -35.31 -17.66 -28.86
C ILE A 13 -35.32 -16.42 -27.96
N PHE A 14 -36.50 -15.87 -27.68
CA PHE A 14 -36.61 -14.70 -26.79
C PHE A 14 -36.19 -15.01 -25.34
N PHE A 15 -36.52 -16.20 -24.85
CA PHE A 15 -36.10 -16.66 -23.51
C PHE A 15 -34.58 -16.89 -23.40
N THR A 16 -33.93 -17.31 -24.50
CA THR A 16 -32.46 -17.46 -24.52
C THR A 16 -31.73 -16.13 -24.55
N LEU A 17 -32.29 -15.09 -25.19
CA LEU A 17 -31.69 -13.75 -25.18
C LEU A 17 -31.73 -13.07 -23.79
N ILE A 18 -32.76 -13.34 -22.97
CA ILE A 18 -32.88 -12.73 -21.63
C ILE A 18 -31.88 -13.32 -20.63
N CYS A 19 -31.55 -14.62 -20.75
CA CYS A 19 -30.56 -15.29 -19.90
C CYS A 19 -29.09 -15.01 -20.29
N PHE A 20 -28.86 -14.39 -21.45
CA PHE A 20 -27.53 -13.99 -21.93
C PHE A 20 -27.19 -12.52 -21.60
N SER A 21 -27.72 -11.97 -20.51
CA SER A 21 -27.20 -10.69 -20.01
C SER A 21 -25.79 -10.93 -19.45
N PRO A 22 -24.73 -10.32 -20.01
CA PRO A 22 -23.44 -10.34 -19.36
C PRO A 22 -23.61 -9.61 -18.03
N HIS A 23 -23.38 -10.33 -16.93
CA HIS A 23 -23.27 -9.75 -15.61
C HIS A 23 -22.23 -8.62 -15.71
N ILE A 24 -22.67 -7.36 -15.59
CA ILE A 24 -21.76 -6.23 -15.46
C ILE A 24 -21.02 -6.48 -14.15
N ILE A 25 -19.78 -6.96 -14.25
CA ILE A 25 -18.89 -7.11 -13.10
C ILE A 25 -18.53 -5.69 -12.69
N SER A 26 -19.07 -5.25 -11.55
CA SER A 26 -18.64 -4.03 -10.88
C SER A 26 -17.16 -4.18 -10.55
N GLN A 27 -16.28 -3.58 -11.36
CA GLN A 27 -14.88 -3.45 -11.00
C GLN A 27 -14.81 -2.35 -9.95
N ALA A 28 -14.87 -2.76 -8.68
CA ALA A 28 -14.27 -1.96 -7.62
C ALA A 28 -12.87 -1.62 -8.11
N ALA A 29 -12.61 -0.34 -8.41
CA ALA A 29 -11.32 0.12 -8.87
C ALA A 29 -10.29 -0.32 -7.84
N LYS A 30 -9.54 -1.37 -8.16
CA LYS A 30 -8.38 -1.79 -7.38
C LYS A 30 -7.42 -0.62 -7.51
N LEU A 31 -7.27 0.16 -6.43
CA LEU A 31 -6.23 1.16 -6.32
C LEU A 31 -4.93 0.45 -6.70
N ASP A 32 -4.38 0.84 -7.85
CA ASP A 32 -3.27 0.14 -8.46
C ASP A 32 -2.01 0.37 -7.60
N LYS A 33 -1.76 -0.59 -6.70
CA LYS A 33 -0.54 -0.68 -5.90
C LYS A 33 0.70 -0.95 -6.77
N GLY A 34 0.51 -1.19 -8.08
CA GLY A 34 1.56 -1.46 -9.07
C GLY A 34 2.31 -0.20 -9.49
N VAL A 35 1.60 0.86 -9.89
CA VAL A 35 2.22 2.10 -10.39
C VAL A 35 3.03 2.86 -9.34
N ILE A 36 2.70 2.76 -8.04
CA ILE A 36 3.47 3.42 -6.96
C ILE A 36 4.86 2.79 -6.78
N LYS A 37 5.07 1.52 -7.16
CA LYS A 37 6.26 0.75 -6.75
C LYS A 37 7.54 1.11 -7.49
N ASP A 38 7.45 1.59 -8.73
CA ASP A 38 8.64 1.85 -9.56
C ASP A 38 9.23 3.24 -9.35
N SER A 39 8.44 4.20 -8.85
CA SER A 39 8.87 5.55 -8.48
C SER A 39 8.92 5.79 -6.96
N ALA A 40 8.63 4.77 -6.14
CA ALA A 40 8.67 4.89 -4.70
C ALA A 40 10.09 5.13 -4.17
N LEU A 41 10.19 6.02 -3.19
CA LEU A 41 11.41 6.27 -2.43
C LEU A 41 11.87 4.99 -1.73
N THR A 42 13.13 4.60 -1.94
CA THR A 42 13.74 3.44 -1.28
C THR A 42 14.28 3.83 0.09
N VAL A 43 13.82 3.15 1.13
CA VAL A 43 14.09 3.49 2.52
C VAL A 43 14.64 2.28 3.26
N PHE A 44 15.75 2.47 3.96
CA PHE A 44 16.25 1.49 4.93
C PHE A 44 15.91 2.00 6.33
N ILE A 45 15.29 1.15 7.16
CA ILE A 45 14.92 1.50 8.53
C ILE A 45 15.81 0.69 9.48
N ASP A 46 16.70 1.37 10.19
CA ASP A 46 17.42 0.81 11.32
C ASP A 46 16.56 0.94 12.59
N CYS A 47 15.92 -0.15 12.95
CA CYS A 47 15.17 -0.28 14.19
C CYS A 47 15.08 -1.74 14.63
N GLN A 48 15.84 -2.11 15.65
CA GLN A 48 15.94 -3.49 16.13
C GLN A 48 14.64 -4.04 16.76
N TRP A 49 13.78 -3.15 17.27
CA TRP A 49 12.55 -3.52 17.98
C TRP A 49 11.29 -3.29 17.14
N CYS A 50 11.42 -2.74 15.93
CA CYS A 50 10.30 -2.46 15.06
C CYS A 50 9.88 -3.71 14.29
N LYS A 51 8.58 -3.86 14.05
CA LYS A 51 8.05 -4.86 13.13
C LYS A 51 7.94 -4.28 11.73
N LEU A 52 9.00 -4.42 10.92
CA LEU A 52 9.07 -3.85 9.57
C LEU A 52 7.92 -4.29 8.65
N ALA A 53 7.42 -5.52 8.82
CA ALA A 53 6.29 -6.04 8.06
C ALA A 53 4.98 -5.25 8.29
N GLU A 54 4.76 -4.77 9.52
CA GLU A 54 3.60 -3.94 9.86
C GLU A 54 3.78 -2.53 9.27
N ILE A 55 4.98 -1.96 9.38
CA ILE A 55 5.31 -0.65 8.78
C ILE A 55 5.11 -0.67 7.26
N GLN A 56 5.55 -1.71 6.57
CA GLN A 56 5.38 -1.86 5.12
C GLN A 56 3.91 -1.97 4.70
N LYS A 57 3.06 -2.54 5.56
CA LYS A 57 1.63 -2.67 5.32
C LYS A 57 0.95 -1.30 5.37
N ASP A 58 1.31 -0.48 6.34
CA ASP A 58 0.64 0.79 6.60
C ASP A 58 1.22 1.95 5.76
N ILE A 59 2.53 1.91 5.45
CA ILE A 59 3.22 2.94 4.65
C ILE A 59 3.43 2.43 3.22
N SER A 60 2.45 2.67 2.36
CA SER A 60 2.43 2.12 0.99
C SER A 60 3.14 2.94 -0.09
N PHE A 61 3.60 4.16 0.23
CA PHE A 61 4.24 5.08 -0.72
C PHE A 61 5.78 5.00 -0.74
N ILE A 62 6.37 4.17 0.12
CA ILE A 62 7.82 3.90 0.15
C ILE A 62 8.10 2.43 -0.17
N LYS A 63 9.34 2.15 -0.59
CA LYS A 63 9.87 0.81 -0.76
C LYS A 63 10.91 0.55 0.30
N LEU A 64 10.61 -0.34 1.26
CA LEU A 64 11.61 -0.79 2.22
C LEU A 64 12.64 -1.69 1.55
N VAL A 65 13.92 -1.44 1.83
CA VAL A 65 15.05 -2.26 1.36
C VAL A 65 15.78 -2.88 2.54
N GLU A 66 16.34 -4.07 2.34
CA GLU A 66 17.06 -4.82 3.38
C GLU A 66 18.54 -4.43 3.49
N GLU A 67 19.12 -3.89 2.42
CA GLU A 67 20.51 -3.46 2.39
C GLU A 67 20.56 -1.92 2.39
N GLN A 68 21.34 -1.35 3.31
CA GLN A 68 21.40 0.10 3.51
C GLN A 68 21.90 0.86 2.28
N ASP A 69 22.84 0.29 1.53
CA ASP A 69 23.42 0.88 0.32
C ASP A 69 22.41 0.99 -0.84
N LYS A 70 21.35 0.17 -0.81
CA LYS A 70 20.25 0.23 -1.76
C LYS A 70 19.26 1.35 -1.44
N ALA A 71 19.31 1.96 -0.26
CA ALA A 71 18.38 3.03 0.13
C ALA A 71 18.79 4.40 -0.41
N GLN A 72 17.78 5.22 -0.68
CA GLN A 72 17.88 6.66 -0.91
C GLN A 72 17.76 7.43 0.41
N VAL A 73 17.08 6.88 1.41
CA VAL A 73 17.00 7.45 2.77
C VAL A 73 17.28 6.37 3.80
N TYR A 74 18.23 6.63 4.68
CA TYR A 74 18.48 5.85 5.89
C TYR A 74 17.70 6.48 7.05
N VAL A 75 16.90 5.69 7.74
CA VAL A 75 16.12 6.12 8.91
C VAL A 75 16.58 5.35 10.12
N LEU A 76 17.12 6.04 11.12
CA LEU A 76 17.42 5.47 12.43
C LEU A 76 16.31 5.84 13.40
N ILE A 77 15.67 4.83 13.99
CA ILE A 77 14.65 5.02 15.02
C ILE A 77 15.24 4.65 16.38
N THR A 78 15.38 5.65 17.24
CA THR A 78 15.82 5.44 18.63
C THR A 78 14.66 5.66 19.59
N LYS A 79 14.66 4.88 20.66
CA LYS A 79 13.74 5.00 21.80
C LYS A 79 14.56 5.42 23.02
N ARG A 80 14.10 6.44 23.75
CA ARG A 80 14.71 6.92 24.99
C ARG A 80 13.63 7.09 26.06
N ASP A 81 13.93 6.71 27.29
CA ASP A 81 13.07 7.01 28.43
C ASP A 81 13.31 8.46 28.88
N THR A 82 12.23 9.20 29.15
CA THR A 82 12.32 10.58 29.64
C THR A 82 12.46 10.61 31.16
N GLU A 83 13.03 11.69 31.69
CA GLU A 83 13.15 11.89 33.14
C GLU A 83 11.78 11.95 33.85
N SER A 84 10.73 12.32 33.12
CA SER A 84 9.34 12.34 33.59
C SER A 84 8.64 10.97 33.56
N GLY A 85 9.33 9.90 33.15
CA GLY A 85 8.77 8.55 33.06
C GLY A 85 8.00 8.24 31.77
N GLY A 86 8.12 9.09 30.75
CA GLY A 86 7.58 8.87 29.41
C GLY A 86 8.58 8.20 28.47
N THR A 87 8.19 8.03 27.22
CA THR A 87 9.06 7.56 26.13
C THR A 87 9.17 8.63 25.06
N GLU A 88 10.38 8.94 24.64
CA GLU A 88 10.68 9.76 23.48
C GLU A 88 11.21 8.87 22.34
N PHE A 89 10.62 9.04 21.16
CA PHE A 89 11.13 8.48 19.92
C PHE A 89 11.85 9.56 19.12
N ILE A 90 13.02 9.23 18.60
CA ILE A 90 13.77 10.10 17.70
C ILE A 90 13.97 9.36 16.39
N LEU A 91 13.44 9.92 15.31
CA LEU A 91 13.59 9.45 13.94
C LEU A 91 14.63 10.34 13.26
N SER A 92 15.79 9.79 12.94
CA SER A 92 16.85 10.52 12.23
C SER A 92 16.89 10.08 10.79
N PHE A 93 16.67 11.02 9.87
CA PHE A 93 16.66 10.83 8.44
C PHE A 93 18.00 11.27 7.87
N LYS A 94 18.67 10.36 7.17
CA LYS A 94 19.91 10.64 6.46
C LYS A 94 19.71 10.36 4.97
N GLY A 95 19.77 11.41 4.17
CA GLY A 95 19.72 11.30 2.73
C GLY A 95 20.96 10.60 2.17
N GLN A 96 20.74 9.71 1.20
CA GLN A 96 21.75 8.96 0.47
C GLN A 96 21.52 9.17 -1.04
N LYS A 97 22.53 8.81 -1.85
CA LYS A 97 22.47 8.94 -3.32
C LYS A 97 22.15 10.39 -3.75
N GLU A 98 21.02 10.62 -4.42
CA GLU A 98 20.60 11.95 -4.87
C GLU A 98 20.15 12.88 -3.73
N PHE A 99 19.88 12.33 -2.53
CA PHE A 99 19.48 13.10 -1.34
C PHE A 99 20.63 13.40 -0.40
N VAL A 100 21.89 13.19 -0.81
CA VAL A 100 23.05 13.48 0.05
C VAL A 100 23.04 14.94 0.51
N GLY A 101 23.09 15.14 1.84
CA GLY A 101 23.05 16.45 2.47
C GLY A 101 21.66 16.88 2.94
N ASP A 102 20.61 16.22 2.46
CA ASP A 102 19.23 16.41 2.91
C ASP A 102 18.94 15.50 4.11
N ASN A 103 19.32 15.97 5.29
CA ASN A 103 19.14 15.25 6.55
C ASN A 103 18.12 15.99 7.41
N ASP A 104 17.33 15.23 8.16
CA ASP A 104 16.35 15.78 9.08
C ASP A 104 16.24 14.92 10.35
N GLN A 105 15.64 15.46 11.40
CA GLN A 105 15.38 14.75 12.63
C GLN A 105 14.02 15.15 13.21
N LEU A 106 13.20 14.14 13.47
CA LEU A 106 11.91 14.30 14.14
C LEU A 106 11.97 13.68 15.55
N LYS A 107 11.41 14.40 16.51
CA LYS A 107 11.21 13.93 17.88
C LYS A 107 9.72 13.80 18.16
N CYS A 108 9.31 12.66 18.67
CA CYS A 108 7.93 12.36 18.97
C CYS A 108 7.83 11.77 20.37
N GLN A 109 7.01 12.37 21.22
CA GLN A 109 6.61 11.77 22.49
C GLN A 109 5.15 11.32 22.31
N PRO A 110 4.83 10.02 22.44
CA PRO A 110 3.44 9.59 22.41
C PRO A 110 2.76 10.09 23.67
N ASP A 111 1.66 10.81 23.51
CA ASP A 111 0.80 11.21 24.62
C ASP A 111 0.20 9.94 25.24
N ILE A 112 0.61 9.60 26.46
CA ILE A 112 -0.02 8.54 27.26
C ILE A 112 -1.24 9.17 27.94
N GLY A 113 -2.33 9.28 27.18
CA GLY A 113 -3.67 9.63 27.68
C GLY A 113 -4.45 8.40 28.12
#